data_AF-A0A9D9SAJ6-F1
#
_entry.id   AF-A0A9D9SAJ6-F1
#
_cell.length_a   1.000
_cell.length_b   1.000
_cell.length_c   1.000
_cell.angle_alpha   90.00
_cell.angle_beta   90.00
_cell.angle_gamma   90.00
#
_symmetry.space_group_name_H-M   'P 1'
#
loop_
_entity.id
_entity.type
_entity.pdbx_description
1 polymer ?
#
loop_
_entity_poly.entity_id
_entity_poly.type
_entity_poly.pdbx_seq_one_letter_code
_entity_poly.pdbx_strand_id
1 'polypeptide(L)' 'MKSLPGMACLIALATTLAGCGEQERVIVYEQGRYQGKPDGKPWDNESFAGDRTQWETTVKARNQSQNEYRRING' A
#
# COMPACT_ATOMS: atom_id res chain seq x y z
N MET A 1 -19.55 -22.71 39.44
CA MET A 1 -18.44 -23.05 38.52
C MET A 1 -18.99 -23.42 37.14
N LYS A 2 -19.50 -22.47 36.36
CA LYS A 2 -20.05 -22.70 35.00
C LYS A 2 -19.60 -21.64 33.98
N SER A 3 -18.69 -20.74 34.37
CA SER A 3 -18.22 -19.61 33.56
C SER A 3 -16.83 -19.82 32.93
N LEU A 4 -16.13 -20.92 33.23
CA LEU A 4 -14.81 -21.24 32.67
C LEU A 4 -14.76 -21.31 31.12
N PRO A 5 -15.72 -21.95 30.42
CA PRO A 5 -15.62 -22.05 28.96
C PRO A 5 -15.88 -20.71 28.26
N GLY A 6 -16.76 -19.86 28.82
CA GLY A 6 -17.04 -18.54 28.26
C GLY A 6 -15.84 -17.59 28.33
N MET A 7 -15.08 -17.66 29.43
CA MET A 7 -13.89 -16.83 29.62
C MET A 7 -12.75 -17.25 28.68
N ALA A 8 -12.58 -18.55 28.43
CA ALA A 8 -11.59 -19.05 27.47
C ALA A 8 -11.90 -18.59 26.03
N CYS A 9 -13.16 -18.60 25.60
CA CYS A 9 -13.56 -18.11 24.29
C CYS A 9 -13.31 -16.61 24.12
N LEU A 10 -13.58 -15.79 25.15
CA LEU A 10 -13.35 -14.34 25.10
C LEU A 10 -11.85 -14.01 24.97
N ILE A 11 -11.00 -14.75 25.69
CA ILE A 11 -9.54 -14.57 25.59
C ILE A 11 -9.04 -14.93 24.19
N ALA A 12 -9.52 -16.05 23.63
CA ALA A 12 -9.15 -16.47 22.27
C ALA A 12 -9.53 -15.41 21.22
N LEU A 13 -10.76 -14.88 21.29
CA LEU A 13 -11.24 -13.80 20.41
C LEU A 13 -10.42 -12.51 20.55
N ALA A 14 -10.08 -12.09 21.78
CA ALA A 14 -9.27 -10.89 21.98
C ALA A 14 -7.86 -11.03 21.39
N THR A 15 -7.25 -12.22 21.49
CA THR A 15 -5.89 -12.46 20.96
C THR A 15 -5.84 -12.50 19.42
N THR A 16 -6.88 -12.99 18.75
CA THR A 16 -6.92 -13.00 17.28
C THR A 16 -7.18 -11.60 16.71
N LEU A 17 -7.94 -10.75 17.40
CA LEU A 17 -8.14 -9.35 17.01
C LEU A 17 -6.89 -8.48 17.25
N ALA A 18 -6.10 -8.78 18.29
CA ALA A 18 -4.85 -8.06 18.57
C ALA A 18 -3.74 -8.32 17.53
N GLY A 19 -3.82 -9.41 16.76
CA GLY A 19 -2.90 -9.69 15.65
C GLY A 19 -3.05 -8.77 14.43
N CYS A 20 -4.15 -8.01 14.34
CA CYS A 20 -4.37 -6.96 13.32
C CYS A 20 -4.01 -5.55 13.83
N GLY A 21 -3.40 -5.43 15.02
CA GLY A 21 -2.88 -4.17 15.54
C GLY A 21 -1.66 -3.73 14.75
N GLU A 22 -1.89 -3.00 13.67
CA GLU A 22 -0.90 -2.26 12.88
C GLU A 22 0.14 -1.61 13.82
N GLN A 23 1.39 -2.09 13.81
CA GLN A 23 2.48 -1.40 14.49
C GLN A 23 2.62 0.00 13.92
N GLU A 24 2.95 0.98 14.76
CA GLU A 24 3.32 2.30 14.27
C GLU A 24 4.54 2.14 13.35
N ARG A 25 4.28 2.13 12.04
CA ARG A 25 5.33 2.13 11.03
C ARG A 25 5.94 3.52 11.14
N VAL A 26 7.08 3.61 11.80
CA VAL A 26 7.92 4.79 11.70
C VAL A 26 8.43 4.80 10.27
N ILE A 27 7.75 5.54 9.38
CA ILE A 27 8.08 5.71 7.95
C ILE A 27 9.28 6.69 7.82
N VAL A 28 10.15 6.77 8.82
CA VAL A 28 11.42 7.47 8.68
C VAL A 28 12.35 6.48 8.01
N TYR A 29 12.64 6.72 6.73
CA TYR A 29 13.63 5.96 6.01
C TYR A 29 14.98 6.06 6.73
N GLU A 30 15.39 4.98 7.41
CA GLU A 30 16.71 4.84 7.99
C GLU A 30 17.66 4.28 6.92
N GLN A 31 18.55 5.12 6.41
CA GLN A 31 19.54 4.75 5.40
C GLN A 31 20.37 3.55 5.91
N GLY A 32 20.34 2.44 5.16
CA GLY A 32 21.06 1.20 5.49
C GLY A 32 20.28 0.19 6.35
N ARG A 33 19.06 0.53 6.81
CA ARG A 33 18.17 -0.39 7.56
C ARG A 33 17.08 -0.98 6.68
N TYR A 34 16.76 -0.31 5.59
CA TYR A 34 15.92 -0.88 4.53
C TYR A 34 16.68 -2.00 3.82
N GLN A 35 16.27 -3.25 4.07
CA GLN A 35 16.83 -4.43 3.42
C GLN A 35 16.21 -4.71 2.04
N GLY A 36 15.21 -3.92 1.63
CA GLY A 36 14.61 -4.00 0.30
C GLY A 36 15.47 -3.33 -0.78
N LYS A 37 15.11 -3.54 -2.05
CA LYS A 37 15.77 -2.85 -3.17
C LYS A 37 15.50 -1.35 -3.05
N PRO A 38 16.51 -0.48 -3.14
CA PRO A 38 16.32 0.97 -3.07
C PRO A 38 15.33 1.44 -4.14
N ASP A 39 14.48 2.41 -3.76
CA ASP A 39 13.48 2.97 -4.65
C ASP A 39 14.16 3.69 -5.83
N GLY A 40 13.76 3.30 -7.04
CA GLY A 40 14.18 3.93 -8.29
C GLY A 40 13.18 5.00 -8.73
N LYS A 41 13.57 5.79 -9.74
CA LYS A 41 12.61 6.68 -10.40
C LYS A 41 11.53 5.83 -11.09
N PRO A 42 10.26 6.29 -11.14
CA PRO A 42 9.18 5.47 -11.69
C PRO A 42 9.28 5.21 -13.20
N TRP A 43 10.06 6.01 -13.94
CA TRP A 43 10.38 5.80 -15.35
C TRP A 43 11.66 4.97 -15.58
N ASP A 44 12.37 4.59 -14.52
CA ASP A 44 13.59 3.78 -14.58
C ASP A 44 13.25 2.29 -14.55
N ASN A 45 12.45 1.86 -15.52
CA ASN A 45 12.08 0.46 -15.74
C ASN A 45 12.11 0.14 -17.24
N GLU A 46 12.05 -1.14 -17.58
CA GLU A 46 12.15 -1.64 -18.96
C GLU A 46 11.10 -1.03 -19.91
N SER A 47 9.89 -0.75 -19.42
CA SER A 47 8.79 -0.24 -20.23
C SER A 47 9.00 1.21 -20.69
N PHE A 48 9.76 2.00 -19.95
CA PHE A 48 10.03 3.40 -20.27
C PHE A 48 11.51 3.68 -20.58
N ALA A 49 12.41 2.72 -20.34
CA ALA A 49 13.84 2.83 -20.61
C ALA A 49 14.50 4.13 -20.09
N GLY A 50 14.02 4.66 -18.95
CA GLY A 50 14.50 5.92 -18.39
C GLY A 50 13.86 7.18 -18.98
N ASP A 51 12.94 7.06 -19.95
CA ASP A 51 12.23 8.20 -20.55
C ASP A 51 11.12 8.72 -19.62
N ARG A 52 11.48 9.79 -18.90
CA ARG A 52 10.56 10.52 -18.03
C ARG A 52 9.38 11.12 -18.81
N THR A 53 9.61 11.67 -20.00
CA THR A 53 8.58 12.37 -20.77
C THR A 53 7.51 11.40 -21.27
N GLN A 54 7.95 10.24 -21.75
CA GLN A 54 7.04 9.16 -22.15
C GLN A 54 6.22 8.65 -20.96
N TRP A 55 6.86 8.46 -19.80
CA TRP A 55 6.18 8.07 -18.56
C TRP A 55 5.13 9.10 -18.14
N GLU A 56 5.49 10.39 -18.08
CA GLU A 56 4.56 11.46 -17.70
C GLU A 56 3.36 11.57 -18.67
N THR A 57 3.61 11.40 -19.96
CA THR A 57 2.56 11.40 -21.00
C THR A 57 1.60 10.23 -20.80
N THR A 58 2.13 9.04 -20.55
CA THR A 58 1.34 7.83 -20.30
C THR A 58 0.48 7.97 -19.04
N VAL A 59 1.05 8.48 -17.95
CA VAL A 59 0.33 8.74 -16.70
C VAL A 59 -0.78 9.76 -16.91
N LYS A 60 -0.51 10.86 -17.63
CA LYS A 60 -1.54 11.86 -17.97
C LYS A 60 -2.68 11.24 -18.76
N ALA A 61 -2.39 10.45 -19.80
CA ALA A 61 -3.39 9.78 -20.61
C ALA A 61 -4.28 8.85 -19.77
N ARG A 62 -3.68 8.05 -18.88
CA ARG A 62 -4.42 7.19 -17.93
C ARG A 62 -5.32 8.01 -17.02
N ASN A 63 -4.83 9.12 -16.48
CA ASN A 63 -5.65 9.97 -15.60
C ASN A 63 -6.87 10.52 -16.33
N GLN A 64 -6.75 10.86 -17.62
CA GLN A 64 -7.90 11.31 -18.42
C GLN A 64 -8.90 10.19 -18.70
N SER A 65 -8.42 8.96 -18.94
CA SER A 65 -9.31 7.81 -19.18
C SER A 65 -10.10 7.39 -17.94
N GLN A 66 -9.62 7.76 -16.75
CA GLN A 66 -10.25 7.49 -15.45
C GLN A 66 -11.01 8.70 -14.88
N ASN A 67 -10.98 9.85 -15.56
CA ASN A 67 -11.68 11.04 -15.12
C ASN A 67 -13.17 10.96 -15.53
N GLU A 68 -14.06 10.74 -14.56
CA GLU A 68 -15.50 10.61 -14.81
C GLU A 68 -16.13 11.86 -15.43
N TYR A 69 -15.60 13.06 -15.15
CA TYR A 69 -16.06 14.28 -15.83
C TYR A 69 -15.85 14.20 -17.35
N ARG A 70 -14.77 13.56 -17.80
CA ARG A 70 -14.52 13.34 -19.23
C ARG A 70 -15.24 12.11 -19.78
N ARG A 71 -15.32 11.03 -19.00
CA ARG A 71 -15.97 9.78 -19.44
C ARG A 71 -17.47 9.95 -19.65
N ILE A 72 -18.12 10.76 -18.81
CA ILE A 72 -19.59 10.94 -18.84
C ILE A 72 -19.98 12.11 -19.76
N ASN A 73 -19.18 13.17 -19.84
CA ASN A 73 -19.60 14.41 -20.50
C ASN A 73 -18.91 14.74 -21.83
N GLY A 74 -17.90 13.96 -22.28
CA GLY A 74 -17.28 14.07 -23.61
C GLY A 74 -16.72 15.44 -23.96
#